data_AF-A0A538JNF8-F1
#
_entry.id   AF-A0A538JNF8-F1
#
_cell.length_a   1.000
_cell.length_b   1.000
_cell.length_c   1.000
_cell.angle_alpha   90.00
_cell.angle_beta   90.00
_cell.angle_gamma   90.00
#
_symmetry.space_group_name_H-M   'P 1'
#
loop_
_entity.id
_entity.type
_entity.pdbx_description
1 polymer ?
#
loop_
_entity_poly.entity_id
_entity_poly.type
_entity_poly.pdbx_seq_one_letter_code
_entity_poly.pdbx_strand_id
1 'polypeptide(L)'
;MASHTRVDEPAPSQSDLLPTDAPAGRVPGALMARAVVRGLSAIALLALAVVIAWIVDLQLHSSRVLRNVKVAGVAVGGFDRAELTAAVDRVATREEHATVRVRTPGNQITVPARALRLEVRRPATVEHALDTGRTGALPVRVWHWATSFFSPQRVPVDVRVDRTATYLVALDRDKGPRRRPVEPSIAVKEGRIVAVRGRAGRGVDSAALVSAMPDAATRGVPLEVAAGRRAVPPRFDLADARRVAAEAETLAGRPLGVTAGKAKATLTPAIMRPWMRAVPTFDRLVVQTDPQAVRDDLAKVLSGAGDAPVDAGFRVSGAGVAIVPSRTGTACCAPEAVALVHRALRDRPPPGQSLALPLSVVGPKRDDARASQLGVKEVVATFTTHHPAGQPRVANIHKMADYVRGAVIEPGETFSVNDYVGRRSVSRGFVDAPIIGEGNKFDSDVGGGVSQFATTTFNAAFFAGLEIPEYQFHTIYITRYPYGREATLAYPHPDLKLKNPSPYGVLIWTSYTGTDITVTLYSTKWVEATQSAQFKKTVGAGCTSVTTQRTRTFIADGHTAVDRFSGTYVPGEGAHC
;
A
#
# COMPACT_ATOMS: atom_id res chain seq x y z
N MET A 1 -67.73 -42.10 -1.58
CA MET A 1 -68.11 -41.32 -0.40
C MET A 1 -68.36 -39.91 -0.89
N ALA A 2 -69.56 -39.66 -1.43
CA ALA A 2 -70.76 -39.21 -0.71
C ALA A 2 -70.58 -37.75 -0.24
N SER A 3 -71.50 -36.81 -0.49
CA SER A 3 -72.82 -36.84 -1.09
C SER A 3 -73.39 -35.44 -0.88
N HIS A 4 -73.97 -34.83 -1.93
CA HIS A 4 -75.13 -33.92 -1.91
C HIS A 4 -75.08 -32.66 -0.98
N THR A 5 -75.75 -31.54 -1.22
CA THR A 5 -77.06 -31.33 -1.83
C THR A 5 -77.21 -29.86 -2.18
N ARG A 6 -77.86 -29.61 -3.32
CA ARG A 6 -78.52 -28.37 -3.75
C ARG A 6 -79.67 -28.03 -2.76
N VAL A 7 -80.16 -26.79 -2.77
CA VAL A 7 -81.59 -26.40 -2.88
C VAL A 7 -81.79 -24.93 -2.45
N ASP A 8 -82.21 -24.15 -3.44
CA ASP A 8 -83.30 -23.17 -3.53
C ASP A 8 -83.55 -22.05 -2.49
N GLU A 9 -83.82 -20.89 -3.12
CA GLU A 9 -84.48 -19.66 -2.67
C GLU A 9 -85.77 -19.91 -1.86
N PRO A 10 -86.23 -18.90 -1.09
CA PRO A 10 -87.39 -18.16 -1.61
C PRO A 10 -87.39 -16.67 -1.28
N ALA A 11 -88.01 -15.89 -2.18
CA ALA A 11 -88.63 -14.62 -1.86
C ALA A 11 -89.98 -14.84 -1.13
N PRO A 12 -90.40 -13.88 -0.30
CA PRO A 12 -91.80 -13.45 -0.25
C PRO A 12 -91.86 -11.96 -0.63
N SER A 13 -92.52 -11.57 -1.72
CA SER A 13 -93.96 -11.38 -1.92
C SER A 13 -94.56 -10.20 -1.15
N GLN A 14 -95.04 -9.25 -1.96
CA GLN A 14 -95.90 -8.12 -1.64
C GLN A 14 -97.25 -8.53 -1.03
N SER A 15 -97.88 -7.57 -0.35
CA SER A 15 -99.33 -7.27 -0.19
C SER A 15 -99.57 -6.84 1.27
N ASP A 16 -100.36 -5.84 1.67
CA ASP A 16 -101.46 -5.08 1.10
C ASP A 16 -101.39 -3.66 1.72
N LEU A 17 -101.82 -2.57 1.10
CA LEU A 17 -103.22 -2.23 0.84
C LEU A 17 -103.25 -1.03 -0.14
N LEU A 18 -103.93 -1.20 -1.27
CA LEU A 18 -104.63 -0.10 -1.96
C LEU A 18 -105.92 0.19 -1.18
N PRO A 19 -106.44 1.44 -1.16
CA PRO A 19 -107.37 1.77 -2.24
C PRO A 19 -107.36 3.26 -2.70
N THR A 20 -107.47 3.39 -4.02
CA THR A 20 -108.38 4.26 -4.80
C THR A 20 -108.57 5.75 -4.49
N ASP A 21 -108.70 6.44 -5.63
CA ASP A 21 -109.41 7.70 -5.88
C ASP A 21 -108.64 9.02 -5.71
N ALA A 22 -108.30 9.55 -6.89
CA ALA A 22 -107.96 10.94 -7.12
C ALA A 22 -109.10 11.87 -6.69
N PRO A 23 -108.75 13.02 -6.09
CA PRO A 23 -109.47 14.25 -6.33
C PRO A 23 -108.59 15.18 -7.18
N ALA A 24 -109.20 15.72 -8.23
CA ALA A 24 -108.68 16.88 -8.93
C ALA A 24 -108.47 18.04 -7.92
N GLY A 25 -107.21 18.40 -7.67
CA GLY A 25 -106.81 19.49 -6.79
C GLY A 25 -105.87 20.44 -7.51
N ARG A 26 -106.34 21.66 -7.74
CA ARG A 26 -105.67 22.77 -8.45
C ARG A 26 -104.25 23.04 -7.94
N VAL A 27 -103.35 23.36 -8.88
CA VAL A 27 -102.06 24.03 -8.66
C VAL A 27 -102.29 25.38 -7.95
N PRO A 28 -101.52 25.69 -6.91
CA PRO A 28 -100.70 26.89 -6.90
C PRO A 28 -99.28 26.52 -6.42
N GLY A 29 -98.17 26.99 -6.96
CA GLY A 29 -97.94 28.12 -7.83
C GLY A 29 -96.47 28.49 -7.62
N ALA A 30 -95.65 28.28 -8.65
CA ALA A 30 -94.60 29.17 -9.16
C ALA A 30 -93.58 29.87 -8.23
N LEU A 31 -93.51 29.61 -6.92
CA LEU A 31 -92.60 30.33 -6.01
C LEU A 31 -91.26 29.59 -5.78
N MET A 32 -91.22 28.25 -5.77
CA MET A 32 -89.94 27.53 -5.64
C MET A 32 -89.17 27.36 -6.97
N ALA A 33 -89.85 27.20 -8.11
CA ALA A 33 -89.19 27.11 -9.42
C ALA A 33 -88.51 28.44 -9.84
N ARG A 34 -89.08 29.59 -9.43
CA ARG A 34 -88.48 30.92 -9.67
C ARG A 34 -87.25 31.18 -8.79
N ALA A 35 -87.17 30.60 -7.59
CA ALA A 35 -85.99 30.73 -6.72
C ALA A 35 -84.79 29.93 -7.25
N VAL A 36 -85.01 28.72 -7.76
CA VAL A 36 -83.95 27.88 -8.35
C VAL A 36 -83.46 28.45 -9.69
N VAL A 37 -84.35 28.92 -10.56
CA VAL A 37 -83.97 29.56 -11.85
C VAL A 37 -83.28 30.91 -11.64
N ARG A 38 -83.72 31.73 -10.66
CA ARG A 38 -83.01 32.98 -10.30
C ARG A 38 -81.65 32.71 -9.64
N GLY A 39 -81.53 31.65 -8.84
CA GLY A 39 -80.26 31.19 -8.26
C GLY A 39 -79.26 30.73 -9.32
N LEU A 40 -79.69 29.91 -10.28
CA LEU A 40 -78.84 29.46 -11.40
C LEU A 40 -78.45 30.61 -12.34
N SER A 41 -79.37 31.56 -12.59
CA SER A 41 -79.08 32.76 -13.39
C SER A 41 -78.07 33.69 -12.70
N ALA A 42 -78.19 33.86 -11.38
CA ALA A 42 -77.23 34.61 -10.58
C ALA A 42 -75.84 33.95 -10.54
N ILE A 43 -75.78 32.62 -10.45
CA ILE A 43 -74.53 31.85 -10.53
C ILE A 43 -73.89 31.97 -11.91
N ALA A 44 -74.67 31.91 -12.99
CA ALA A 44 -74.17 32.06 -14.35
C ALA A 44 -73.64 33.48 -14.62
N LEU A 45 -74.34 34.52 -14.14
CA LEU A 45 -73.88 35.92 -14.22
C LEU A 45 -72.61 36.14 -13.39
N LEU A 46 -72.52 35.54 -12.20
CA LEU A 46 -71.32 35.60 -11.37
C LEU A 46 -70.14 34.88 -12.06
N ALA A 47 -70.36 33.69 -12.63
CA ALA A 47 -69.34 32.95 -13.36
C ALA A 47 -68.84 33.73 -14.59
N LEU A 48 -69.76 34.36 -15.34
CA LEU A 48 -69.41 35.22 -16.46
C LEU A 48 -68.60 36.44 -16.01
N ALA A 49 -69.00 37.10 -14.91
CA ALA A 49 -68.25 38.21 -14.34
C ALA A 49 -66.83 37.80 -13.88
N VAL A 50 -66.69 36.62 -13.29
CA VAL A 50 -65.39 36.04 -12.89
C VAL A 50 -64.49 35.78 -14.10
N VAL A 51 -65.04 35.24 -15.20
CA VAL A 51 -64.29 34.99 -16.44
C VAL A 51 -63.90 36.30 -17.11
N ILE A 52 -64.79 37.31 -17.14
CA ILE A 52 -64.47 38.65 -17.69
C ILE A 52 -63.37 39.31 -16.85
N ALA A 53 -63.47 39.28 -15.52
CA ALA A 53 -62.45 39.81 -14.62
C ALA A 53 -61.09 39.12 -14.82
N TRP A 54 -61.08 37.79 -15.02
CA TRP A 54 -59.88 37.03 -15.35
C TRP A 54 -59.25 37.44 -16.69
N ILE A 55 -60.06 37.62 -17.74
CA ILE A 55 -59.58 38.02 -19.08
C ILE A 55 -58.97 39.43 -19.02
N VAL A 56 -59.66 40.38 -18.38
CA VAL A 56 -59.18 41.76 -18.19
C VAL A 56 -57.85 41.74 -17.41
N ASP A 57 -57.78 40.97 -16.35
CA ASP A 57 -56.58 40.86 -15.53
C ASP A 57 -55.38 40.25 -16.30
N LEU A 58 -55.63 39.23 -17.12
CA LEU A 58 -54.60 38.65 -18.00
C LEU A 58 -54.10 39.64 -19.06
N GLN A 59 -55.00 40.46 -19.62
CA GLN A 59 -54.65 41.48 -20.62
C GLN A 59 -53.81 42.60 -20.00
N LEU A 60 -54.19 43.08 -18.82
CA LEU A 60 -53.44 44.10 -18.06
C LEU A 60 -52.02 43.63 -17.70
N HIS A 61 -51.81 42.32 -17.57
CA HIS A 61 -50.51 41.71 -17.24
C HIS A 61 -49.88 40.95 -18.42
N SER A 62 -50.26 41.23 -19.66
CA SER A 62 -49.84 40.44 -20.83
C SER A 62 -48.32 40.31 -21.03
N SER A 63 -47.53 41.29 -20.57
CA SER A 63 -46.06 41.32 -20.66
C SER A 63 -45.32 41.18 -19.32
N ARG A 64 -46.04 40.88 -18.23
CA ARG A 64 -45.51 40.83 -16.86
C ARG A 64 -45.70 39.46 -16.23
N VAL A 65 -44.94 39.12 -15.20
CA VAL A 65 -45.18 37.92 -14.41
C VAL A 65 -46.48 38.06 -13.64
N LEU A 66 -47.30 37.00 -13.58
CA LEU A 66 -48.54 37.02 -12.80
C LEU A 66 -48.27 37.23 -11.30
N ARG A 67 -49.28 37.72 -10.59
CA ARG A 67 -49.18 38.00 -9.15
C ARG A 67 -48.81 36.77 -8.34
N ASN A 68 -48.18 36.99 -7.18
CA ASN A 68 -47.82 35.95 -6.22
C ASN A 68 -46.96 34.81 -6.77
N VAL A 69 -46.30 35.01 -7.92
CA VAL A 69 -45.33 34.07 -8.47
C VAL A 69 -43.98 34.22 -7.76
N LYS A 70 -43.37 33.09 -7.41
CA LYS A 70 -42.05 33.00 -6.77
C LYS A 70 -41.13 32.05 -7.53
N VAL A 71 -39.88 32.47 -7.74
CA VAL A 71 -38.80 31.66 -8.32
C VAL A 71 -37.78 31.37 -7.21
N ALA A 72 -37.62 30.10 -6.81
CA ALA A 72 -36.76 29.70 -5.68
C ALA A 72 -36.89 30.61 -4.44
N GLY A 73 -38.13 30.88 -4.03
CA GLY A 73 -38.47 31.72 -2.86
C GLY A 73 -38.43 33.24 -3.10
N VAL A 74 -37.89 33.71 -4.23
CA VAL A 74 -37.88 35.14 -4.59
C VAL A 74 -39.20 35.52 -5.23
N ALA A 75 -39.90 36.53 -4.68
CA ALA A 75 -41.13 37.06 -5.26
C ALA A 75 -40.80 37.84 -6.55
N VAL A 76 -41.44 37.43 -7.65
CA VAL A 76 -41.24 38.02 -8.99
C VAL A 76 -42.55 38.47 -9.65
N GLY A 77 -43.67 38.35 -8.93
CA GLY A 77 -44.97 38.78 -9.46
C GLY A 77 -44.98 40.28 -9.81
N GLY A 78 -45.50 40.62 -10.98
CA GLY A 78 -45.53 41.98 -11.51
C GLY A 78 -44.28 42.41 -12.28
N PHE A 79 -43.19 41.64 -12.21
CA PHE A 79 -41.95 41.97 -12.92
C PHE A 79 -42.15 41.91 -14.43
N ASP A 80 -41.55 42.87 -15.14
CA ASP A 80 -41.37 42.73 -16.58
C ASP A 80 -40.22 41.75 -16.90
N ARG A 81 -39.97 41.50 -18.19
CA ARG A 81 -38.96 40.53 -18.63
C ARG A 81 -37.54 40.91 -18.19
N ALA A 82 -37.19 42.21 -18.14
CA ALA A 82 -35.86 42.65 -17.75
C ALA A 82 -35.65 42.49 -16.23
N GLU A 83 -36.63 42.93 -15.44
CA GLU A 83 -36.67 42.75 -13.98
C GLU A 83 -36.63 41.27 -13.59
N LEU A 84 -37.39 40.43 -14.30
CA LEU A 84 -37.40 38.98 -14.10
C LEU A 84 -36.05 38.35 -14.45
N THR A 85 -35.42 38.75 -15.56
CA THR A 85 -34.10 38.22 -15.94
C THR A 85 -33.05 38.54 -14.88
N ALA A 86 -33.00 39.79 -14.41
CA ALA A 86 -32.09 40.18 -13.33
C ALA A 86 -32.39 39.43 -12.02
N ALA A 87 -33.66 39.14 -11.72
CA ALA A 87 -34.04 38.33 -10.56
C ALA A 87 -33.58 36.86 -10.71
N VAL A 88 -33.75 36.27 -11.90
CA VAL A 88 -33.29 34.90 -12.21
C VAL A 88 -31.77 34.81 -12.17
N ASP A 89 -31.02 35.84 -12.60
CA ASP A 89 -29.55 35.87 -12.50
C ASP A 89 -29.06 35.87 -11.05
N ARG A 90 -29.74 36.60 -10.16
CA ARG A 90 -29.46 36.57 -8.72
C ARG A 90 -29.77 35.21 -8.11
N VAL A 91 -30.89 34.59 -8.50
CA VAL A 91 -31.23 33.22 -8.10
C VAL A 91 -30.15 32.26 -8.60
N ALA A 92 -29.79 32.31 -9.88
CA ALA A 92 -28.77 31.45 -10.46
C ALA A 92 -27.43 31.56 -9.74
N THR A 93 -26.94 32.78 -9.51
CA THR A 93 -25.70 33.00 -8.76
C THR A 93 -25.77 32.41 -7.35
N ARG A 94 -26.91 32.58 -6.66
CA ARG A 94 -27.12 32.05 -5.31
C ARG A 94 -27.15 30.52 -5.29
N GLU A 95 -27.90 29.88 -6.20
CA GLU A 95 -28.00 28.42 -6.28
C GLU A 95 -26.67 27.76 -6.72
N GLU A 96 -25.95 28.36 -7.67
CA GLU A 96 -24.66 27.87 -8.17
C GLU A 96 -23.54 27.93 -7.10
N HIS A 97 -23.63 28.89 -6.17
CA HIS A 97 -22.70 29.01 -5.02
C HIS A 97 -23.20 28.31 -3.75
N ALA A 98 -24.41 27.76 -3.77
CA ALA A 98 -25.03 27.14 -2.61
C ALA A 98 -24.36 25.82 -2.20
N THR A 99 -24.87 25.27 -1.09
CA THR A 99 -24.58 23.90 -0.69
C THR A 99 -25.78 23.01 -0.97
N VAL A 100 -25.50 21.82 -1.49
CA VAL A 100 -26.44 20.71 -1.67
C VAL A 100 -26.33 19.80 -0.46
N ARG A 101 -27.43 19.66 0.26
CA ARG A 101 -27.61 18.72 1.38
C ARG A 101 -28.28 17.47 0.86
N VAL A 102 -27.51 16.41 0.74
CA VAL A 102 -27.96 15.08 0.35
C VAL A 102 -28.30 14.27 1.59
N ARG A 103 -29.59 14.01 1.81
CA ARG A 103 -30.05 13.11 2.88
C ARG A 103 -30.06 11.68 2.37
N THR A 104 -29.38 10.79 3.10
CA THR A 104 -29.35 9.35 2.84
C THR A 104 -29.84 8.59 4.07
N PRO A 105 -30.27 7.33 3.95
CA PRO A 105 -30.61 6.53 5.13
C PRO A 105 -29.41 6.46 6.10
N GLY A 106 -29.58 7.04 7.29
CA GLY A 106 -28.60 7.05 8.38
C GLY A 106 -27.44 8.05 8.24
N ASN A 107 -27.39 8.91 7.22
CA ASN A 107 -26.32 9.92 7.08
C ASN A 107 -26.74 11.11 6.20
N GLN A 108 -26.08 12.27 6.39
CA GLN A 108 -26.25 13.46 5.55
C GLN A 108 -24.91 13.92 4.97
N ILE A 109 -24.89 14.19 3.67
CA ILE A 109 -23.70 14.66 2.95
C ILE A 109 -23.95 16.09 2.51
N THR A 110 -23.01 16.99 2.79
CA THR A 110 -23.07 18.39 2.33
C THR A 110 -22.00 18.61 1.27
N VAL A 111 -22.41 19.10 0.11
CA VAL A 111 -21.55 19.27 -1.08
C VAL A 111 -21.77 20.67 -1.66
N PRO A 112 -20.71 21.42 -2.01
CA PRO A 112 -20.87 22.66 -2.77
C PRO A 112 -21.50 22.41 -4.15
N ALA A 113 -22.49 23.20 -4.57
CA ALA A 113 -23.17 23.05 -5.87
C ALA A 113 -22.18 23.11 -7.04
N ARG A 114 -21.15 23.97 -6.95
CA ARG A 114 -20.02 24.02 -7.89
C ARG A 114 -19.28 22.68 -8.11
N ALA A 115 -19.21 21.83 -7.08
CA ALA A 115 -18.53 20.52 -7.21
C ALA A 115 -19.35 19.54 -8.07
N LEU A 116 -20.67 19.74 -8.16
CA LEU A 116 -21.57 19.01 -9.04
C LEU A 116 -21.70 19.65 -10.42
N ARG A 117 -21.02 20.79 -10.64
CA ARG A 117 -21.17 21.66 -11.81
C ARG A 117 -22.65 21.99 -12.08
N LEU A 118 -23.35 22.39 -11.01
CA LEU A 118 -24.73 22.85 -11.12
C LEU A 118 -24.78 24.16 -11.91
N GLU A 119 -25.68 24.23 -12.87
CA GLU A 119 -25.91 25.38 -13.74
C GLU A 119 -27.41 25.65 -13.82
N VAL A 120 -27.83 26.89 -13.57
CA VAL A 120 -29.23 27.29 -13.76
C VAL A 120 -29.44 27.74 -15.21
N ARG A 121 -30.41 27.13 -15.89
CA ARG A 121 -30.80 27.50 -17.26
C ARG A 121 -31.67 28.76 -17.20
N ARG A 122 -30.99 29.91 -17.17
CA ARG A 122 -31.61 31.24 -17.00
C ARG A 122 -32.73 31.51 -18.01
N PRO A 123 -32.55 31.33 -19.34
CA PRO A 123 -33.62 31.61 -20.31
C PRO A 123 -34.86 30.74 -20.09
N ALA A 124 -34.67 29.43 -19.88
CA ALA A 124 -35.77 28.51 -19.64
C ALA A 124 -36.53 28.82 -18.35
N THR A 125 -35.81 29.24 -17.29
CA THR A 125 -36.43 29.64 -16.02
C THR A 125 -37.24 30.93 -16.15
N VAL A 126 -36.76 31.90 -16.95
CA VAL A 126 -37.50 33.14 -17.27
C VAL A 126 -38.77 32.82 -18.05
N GLU A 127 -38.70 31.96 -19.06
CA GLU A 127 -39.88 31.56 -19.83
C GLU A 127 -40.90 30.81 -18.99
N HIS A 128 -40.48 29.83 -18.19
CA HIS A 128 -41.37 29.14 -17.25
C HIS A 128 -42.07 30.12 -16.28
N ALA A 129 -41.36 31.14 -15.80
CA ALA A 129 -41.95 32.14 -14.90
C ALA A 129 -42.99 33.03 -15.62
N LEU A 130 -42.75 33.38 -16.89
CA LEU A 130 -43.71 34.12 -17.71
C LEU A 130 -44.92 33.26 -18.11
N ASP A 131 -44.73 31.96 -18.33
CA ASP A 131 -45.82 31.07 -18.75
C ASP A 131 -46.68 30.54 -17.58
N THR A 132 -46.19 30.69 -16.35
CA THR A 132 -46.88 30.24 -15.13
C THR A 132 -48.27 30.88 -15.04
N GLY A 133 -49.30 30.04 -14.92
CA GLY A 133 -50.71 30.46 -14.85
C GLY A 133 -51.35 30.85 -16.19
N ARG A 134 -50.59 30.84 -17.29
CA ARG A 134 -51.07 31.17 -18.65
C ARG A 134 -51.32 29.95 -19.54
N THR A 135 -50.76 28.81 -19.18
CA THR A 135 -50.84 27.55 -19.93
C THR A 135 -51.85 26.57 -19.31
N GLY A 136 -52.34 25.60 -20.10
CA GLY A 136 -53.30 24.58 -19.65
C GLY A 136 -54.77 24.85 -20.03
N ALA A 137 -55.66 23.95 -19.59
CA ALA A 137 -57.10 24.04 -19.90
C ALA A 137 -57.77 25.25 -19.22
N LEU A 138 -58.79 25.83 -19.86
CA LEU A 138 -59.46 27.06 -19.40
C LEU A 138 -59.97 26.99 -17.93
N PRO A 139 -60.64 25.92 -17.45
CA PRO A 139 -61.12 25.87 -16.07
C PRO A 139 -59.97 25.90 -15.04
N VAL A 140 -58.86 25.24 -15.37
CA VAL A 140 -57.66 25.17 -14.52
C VAL A 140 -56.96 26.53 -14.44
N ARG A 141 -56.92 27.28 -15.55
CA ARG A 141 -56.34 28.63 -15.58
C ARG A 141 -57.16 29.63 -14.76
N VAL A 142 -58.48 29.58 -14.85
CA VAL A 142 -59.38 30.44 -14.03
C VAL A 142 -59.24 30.10 -12.55
N TRP A 143 -59.16 28.80 -12.21
CA TRP A 143 -58.92 28.37 -10.83
C TRP A 143 -57.56 28.80 -10.28
N HIS A 144 -56.49 28.65 -11.07
CA HIS A 144 -55.15 29.11 -10.70
C HIS A 144 -55.07 30.62 -10.55
N TRP A 145 -55.79 31.37 -11.40
CA TRP A 145 -55.93 32.81 -11.25
C TRP A 145 -56.65 33.18 -9.95
N ALA A 146 -57.81 32.58 -9.66
CA ALA A 146 -58.55 32.86 -8.42
C ALA A 146 -57.73 32.53 -7.17
N THR A 147 -57.03 31.40 -7.18
CA THR A 147 -56.15 31.00 -6.06
C THR A 147 -54.86 31.82 -5.97
N SER A 148 -54.40 32.43 -7.08
CA SER A 148 -53.22 33.30 -7.09
C SER A 148 -53.37 34.54 -6.20
N PHE A 149 -54.59 34.95 -5.83
CA PHE A 149 -54.81 36.07 -4.89
C PHE A 149 -54.42 35.71 -3.45
N PHE A 150 -54.49 34.44 -3.09
CA PHE A 150 -54.34 33.99 -1.70
C PHE A 150 -53.16 33.05 -1.50
N SER A 151 -52.62 32.46 -2.58
CA SER A 151 -51.56 31.46 -2.51
C SER A 151 -50.42 31.74 -3.49
N PRO A 152 -49.15 31.64 -3.05
CA PRO A 152 -48.01 31.83 -3.93
C PRO A 152 -47.82 30.67 -4.90
N GLN A 153 -47.59 30.99 -6.17
CA GLN A 153 -47.27 30.01 -7.21
C GLN A 153 -45.75 29.88 -7.34
N ARG A 154 -45.22 28.66 -7.18
CA ARG A 154 -43.78 28.40 -7.29
C ARG A 154 -43.44 27.96 -8.71
N VAL A 155 -42.49 28.64 -9.32
CA VAL A 155 -41.99 28.32 -10.66
C VAL A 155 -40.85 27.30 -10.54
N PRO A 156 -40.86 26.22 -11.33
CA PRO A 156 -39.73 25.32 -11.44
C PRO A 156 -38.47 26.05 -11.90
N VAL A 157 -37.37 25.88 -11.16
CA VAL A 157 -36.05 26.36 -11.60
C VAL A 157 -35.40 25.26 -12.44
N ASP A 158 -35.13 25.57 -13.71
CA ASP A 158 -34.47 24.63 -14.61
C ASP A 158 -32.97 24.61 -14.30
N VAL A 159 -32.47 23.44 -13.87
CA VAL A 159 -31.07 23.25 -13.48
C VAL A 159 -30.48 22.02 -14.17
N ARG A 160 -29.21 22.13 -14.55
CA ARG A 160 -28.41 21.03 -15.07
C ARG A 160 -27.25 20.73 -14.13
N VAL A 161 -26.93 19.46 -13.95
CA VAL A 161 -25.76 19.00 -13.19
C VAL A 161 -24.95 17.98 -14.00
N ASP A 162 -23.64 17.93 -13.77
CA ASP A 162 -22.75 16.99 -14.45
C ASP A 162 -22.84 15.60 -13.80
N ARG A 163 -23.22 14.59 -14.60
CA ARG A 163 -23.43 13.21 -14.12
C ARG A 163 -22.14 12.57 -13.60
N THR A 164 -21.01 12.81 -14.27
CA THR A 164 -19.71 12.24 -13.92
C THR A 164 -19.16 12.89 -12.66
N ALA A 165 -19.23 14.21 -12.57
CA ALA A 165 -18.84 14.96 -11.37
C ALA A 165 -19.70 14.54 -10.17
N THR A 166 -21.02 14.43 -10.35
CA THR A 166 -21.93 13.98 -9.30
C THR A 166 -21.61 12.56 -8.82
N TYR A 167 -21.30 11.64 -9.73
CA TYR A 167 -20.85 10.30 -9.39
C TYR A 167 -19.55 10.30 -8.58
N LEU A 168 -18.52 11.03 -9.02
CA LEU A 168 -17.22 11.09 -8.35
C LEU A 168 -17.33 11.71 -6.96
N VAL A 169 -18.10 12.80 -6.84
CA VAL A 169 -18.31 13.49 -5.56
C VAL A 169 -19.13 12.62 -4.61
N ALA A 170 -20.17 11.93 -5.07
CA ALA A 170 -20.91 10.97 -4.24
C ALA A 170 -20.00 9.83 -3.76
N LEU A 171 -19.11 9.32 -4.61
CA LEU A 171 -18.16 8.26 -4.26
C LEU A 171 -17.10 8.72 -3.25
N ASP A 172 -16.63 9.96 -3.36
CA ASP A 172 -15.63 10.56 -2.47
C ASP A 172 -16.22 10.95 -1.11
N ARG A 173 -17.37 11.64 -1.12
CA ARG A 173 -17.96 12.28 0.06
C ARG A 173 -18.94 11.41 0.85
N ASP A 174 -19.38 10.28 0.32
CA ASP A 174 -20.20 9.33 1.09
C ASP A 174 -19.37 8.70 2.22
N LYS A 175 -19.68 9.09 3.46
CA LYS A 175 -19.09 8.52 4.68
C LYS A 175 -19.94 7.41 5.32
N GLY A 176 -21.10 7.07 4.75
CA GLY A 176 -21.96 6.01 5.27
C GLY A 176 -21.49 4.59 4.91
N PRO A 177 -22.28 3.55 5.23
CA PRO A 177 -21.94 2.16 4.91
C PRO A 177 -21.88 1.99 3.38
N ARG A 178 -20.65 1.98 2.86
CA ARG A 178 -20.35 1.91 1.43
C ARG A 178 -19.32 0.83 1.14
N ARG A 179 -19.40 0.29 -0.07
CA ARG A 179 -18.36 -0.53 -0.68
C ARG A 179 -17.97 0.15 -1.99
N ARG A 180 -16.70 0.55 -2.14
CA ARG A 180 -16.25 1.15 -3.41
C ARG A 180 -16.41 0.11 -4.54
N PRO A 181 -16.90 0.50 -5.71
CA PRO A 181 -16.83 -0.36 -6.87
C PRO A 181 -15.37 -0.67 -7.19
N VAL A 182 -15.12 -1.90 -7.63
CA VAL A 182 -13.81 -2.33 -8.11
C VAL A 182 -13.86 -2.26 -9.62
N GLU A 183 -13.04 -1.38 -10.19
CA GLU A 183 -12.91 -1.26 -11.65
C GLU A 183 -12.47 -2.60 -12.26
N PRO A 184 -12.88 -2.90 -13.49
CA PRO A 184 -12.38 -4.06 -14.20
C PRO A 184 -10.88 -3.91 -14.45
N SER A 185 -10.18 -5.04 -14.49
CA SER A 185 -8.71 -5.08 -14.54
C SER A 185 -8.22 -6.13 -15.53
N ILE A 186 -6.92 -6.39 -15.55
CA ILE A 186 -6.29 -7.45 -16.34
C ILE A 186 -5.47 -8.35 -15.42
N ALA A 187 -5.34 -9.62 -15.79
CA ALA A 187 -4.51 -10.60 -15.08
C ALA A 187 -3.85 -11.55 -16.07
N VAL A 188 -2.76 -12.19 -15.65
CA VAL A 188 -2.14 -13.28 -16.43
C VAL A 188 -2.80 -14.60 -16.04
N LYS A 189 -3.38 -15.31 -17.01
CA LYS A 189 -3.89 -16.68 -16.85
C LYS A 189 -3.37 -17.53 -18.00
N GLU A 190 -2.86 -18.73 -17.69
CA GLU A 190 -2.33 -19.68 -18.69
C GLU A 190 -1.32 -19.01 -19.65
N GLY A 191 -0.48 -18.13 -19.10
CA GLY A 191 0.53 -17.41 -19.87
C GLY A 191 -0.02 -16.32 -20.80
N ARG A 192 -1.29 -15.93 -20.72
CA ARG A 192 -1.90 -14.85 -21.52
C ARG A 192 -2.52 -13.78 -20.64
N ILE A 193 -2.58 -12.55 -21.13
CA ILE A 193 -3.28 -11.45 -20.44
C ILE A 193 -4.77 -11.54 -20.74
N VAL A 194 -5.59 -11.65 -19.70
CA VAL A 194 -7.04 -11.75 -19.79
C VAL A 194 -7.73 -10.66 -18.99
N ALA A 195 -8.89 -10.21 -19.48
CA ALA A 195 -9.72 -9.24 -18.77
C ALA A 195 -10.39 -9.86 -17.55
N VAL A 196 -10.41 -9.11 -16.45
CA VAL A 196 -11.08 -9.47 -15.21
C VAL A 196 -12.23 -8.51 -14.99
N ARG A 197 -13.43 -9.07 -14.76
CA ARG A 197 -14.64 -8.29 -14.57
C ARG A 197 -14.57 -7.49 -13.25
N GLY A 198 -14.95 -6.22 -13.33
CA GLY A 198 -15.12 -5.37 -12.15
C GLY A 198 -16.28 -5.82 -11.27
N ARG A 199 -16.30 -5.34 -10.03
CA ARG A 199 -17.35 -5.69 -9.05
C ARG A 199 -18.09 -4.44 -8.63
N ALA A 200 -19.41 -4.50 -8.69
CA ALA A 200 -20.26 -3.39 -8.26
C ALA A 200 -20.05 -3.10 -6.76
N GLY A 201 -19.94 -1.81 -6.46
CA GLY A 201 -19.95 -1.27 -5.13
C GLY A 201 -21.37 -1.10 -4.60
N ARG A 202 -21.47 -0.42 -3.46
CA ARG A 202 -22.73 0.07 -2.88
C ARG A 202 -22.49 1.46 -2.33
N GLY A 203 -23.37 2.39 -2.68
CA GLY A 203 -23.25 3.81 -2.32
C GLY A 203 -24.51 4.59 -2.65
N VAL A 204 -24.42 5.92 -2.58
CA VAL A 204 -25.53 6.83 -2.89
C VAL A 204 -25.93 6.73 -4.37
N ASP A 205 -27.23 6.74 -4.63
CA ASP A 205 -27.76 6.79 -6.00
C ASP A 205 -27.51 8.16 -6.64
N SER A 206 -26.40 8.29 -7.37
CA SER A 206 -26.06 9.51 -8.09
C SER A 206 -27.03 9.86 -9.22
N ALA A 207 -27.72 8.89 -9.82
CA ALA A 207 -28.71 9.20 -10.86
C ALA A 207 -29.98 9.80 -10.25
N ALA A 208 -30.44 9.26 -9.12
CA ALA A 208 -31.54 9.83 -8.35
C ALA A 208 -31.21 11.25 -7.84
N LEU A 209 -29.94 11.49 -7.47
CA LEU A 209 -29.47 12.84 -7.13
C LEU A 209 -29.61 13.82 -8.30
N VAL A 210 -29.20 13.40 -9.49
CA VAL A 210 -29.29 14.22 -10.70
C VAL A 210 -30.75 14.52 -11.04
N SER A 211 -31.65 13.52 -10.95
CA SER A 211 -33.07 13.71 -11.28
C SER A 211 -33.84 14.54 -10.25
N ALA A 212 -33.42 14.54 -8.98
CA ALA A 212 -34.09 15.28 -7.91
C ALA A 212 -33.59 16.73 -7.74
N MET A 213 -32.56 17.13 -8.49
CA MET A 213 -31.97 18.47 -8.38
C MET A 213 -32.92 19.61 -8.82
N PRO A 214 -33.71 19.49 -9.90
CA PRO A 214 -34.67 20.55 -10.29
C PRO A 214 -35.71 20.85 -9.22
N ASP A 215 -36.25 19.83 -8.56
CA ASP A 215 -37.21 20.01 -7.46
C ASP A 215 -36.56 20.67 -6.25
N ALA A 216 -35.30 20.34 -5.96
CA ALA A 216 -34.53 20.98 -4.89
C ALA A 216 -34.27 22.46 -5.20
N ALA A 217 -33.86 22.79 -6.43
CA ALA A 217 -33.65 24.16 -6.87
C ALA A 217 -34.94 25.00 -6.83
N THR A 218 -36.09 24.38 -7.12
CA THR A 218 -37.40 25.01 -7.04
C THR A 218 -37.78 25.39 -5.60
N ARG A 219 -37.38 24.59 -4.61
CA ARG A 219 -37.56 24.91 -3.18
C ARG A 219 -36.64 26.02 -2.70
N GLY A 220 -35.49 26.20 -3.36
CA GLY A 220 -34.47 27.20 -3.04
C GLY A 220 -33.43 26.70 -2.05
N VAL A 221 -32.50 27.59 -1.69
CA VAL A 221 -31.39 27.27 -0.78
C VAL A 221 -31.81 27.06 0.69
N PRO A 222 -31.16 26.14 1.44
CA PRO A 222 -30.17 25.16 0.96
C PRO A 222 -30.81 24.10 0.07
N LEU A 223 -30.08 23.64 -0.95
CA LEU A 223 -30.59 22.64 -1.90
C LEU A 223 -30.69 21.28 -1.22
N GLU A 224 -31.91 20.84 -0.87
CA GLU A 224 -32.11 19.58 -0.16
C GLU A 224 -32.61 18.47 -1.08
N VAL A 225 -31.85 17.38 -1.15
CA VAL A 225 -32.14 16.20 -1.99
C VAL A 225 -32.13 14.95 -1.12
N ALA A 226 -33.15 14.10 -1.27
CA ALA A 226 -33.17 12.77 -0.68
C ALA A 226 -32.69 11.73 -1.71
N ALA A 227 -31.76 10.86 -1.33
CA ALA A 227 -31.28 9.78 -2.18
C ALA A 227 -31.14 8.46 -1.43
N GLY A 228 -31.61 7.39 -2.06
CA GLY A 228 -31.41 6.03 -1.59
C GLY A 228 -29.97 5.54 -1.81
N ARG A 229 -29.67 4.36 -1.24
CA ARG A 229 -28.41 3.64 -1.48
C ARG A 229 -28.66 2.47 -2.43
N ARG A 230 -27.90 2.37 -3.53
CA ARG A 230 -28.02 1.30 -4.53
C ARG A 230 -26.68 0.68 -4.90
N ALA A 231 -26.72 -0.36 -5.73
CA ALA A 231 -25.53 -0.88 -6.39
C ALA A 231 -24.91 0.20 -7.28
N VAL A 232 -23.62 0.44 -7.10
CA VAL A 232 -22.86 1.43 -7.87
C VAL A 232 -21.95 0.64 -8.82
N PRO A 233 -22.20 0.65 -10.14
CA PRO A 233 -21.34 -0.07 -11.08
C PRO A 233 -19.93 0.56 -11.11
N PRO A 234 -18.89 -0.20 -11.52
CA PRO A 234 -17.61 0.39 -11.91
C PRO A 234 -17.79 1.42 -13.02
N ARG A 235 -16.84 2.35 -13.16
CA ARG A 235 -16.87 3.37 -14.22
C ARG A 235 -16.67 2.75 -15.60
N PHE A 236 -15.86 1.70 -15.65
CA PHE A 236 -15.53 0.98 -16.87
C PHE A 236 -16.17 -0.41 -16.88
N ASP A 237 -16.38 -0.95 -18.06
CA ASP A 237 -17.00 -2.25 -18.24
C ASP A 237 -16.00 -3.35 -18.63
N LEU A 238 -16.51 -4.57 -18.84
CA LEU A 238 -15.66 -5.69 -19.24
C LEU A 238 -15.11 -5.52 -20.67
N ALA A 239 -15.79 -4.78 -21.55
CA ALA A 239 -15.28 -4.51 -22.89
C ALA A 239 -14.08 -3.56 -22.83
N ASP A 240 -14.08 -2.58 -21.93
CA ASP A 240 -12.92 -1.74 -21.67
C ASP A 240 -11.71 -2.56 -21.22
N ALA A 241 -11.89 -3.47 -20.26
CA ALA A 241 -10.80 -4.33 -19.80
C ALA A 241 -10.33 -5.33 -20.88
N ARG A 242 -11.23 -5.79 -21.77
CA ARG A 242 -10.84 -6.63 -22.93
C ARG A 242 -9.97 -5.86 -23.93
N ARG A 243 -10.31 -4.60 -24.21
CA ARG A 243 -9.49 -3.71 -25.06
C ARG A 243 -8.10 -3.54 -24.46
N VAL A 244 -8.02 -3.23 -23.16
CA VAL A 244 -6.77 -3.05 -22.43
C VAL A 244 -5.96 -4.35 -22.37
N ALA A 245 -6.60 -5.50 -22.20
CA ALA A 245 -5.92 -6.80 -22.24
C ALA A 245 -5.30 -7.09 -23.62
N ALA A 246 -6.02 -6.78 -24.71
CA ALA A 246 -5.51 -6.95 -26.06
C ALA A 246 -4.33 -6.01 -26.37
N GLU A 247 -4.41 -4.75 -25.92
CA GLU A 247 -3.30 -3.79 -26.00
C GLU A 247 -2.09 -4.26 -25.21
N ALA A 248 -2.30 -4.69 -23.96
CA ALA A 248 -1.24 -5.20 -23.10
C ALA A 248 -0.56 -6.42 -23.71
N GLU A 249 -1.33 -7.30 -24.35
CA GLU A 249 -0.79 -8.50 -24.98
C GLU A 249 -0.07 -8.19 -26.30
N THR A 250 -0.50 -7.14 -26.99
CA THR A 250 0.22 -6.56 -28.13
C THR A 250 1.59 -6.02 -27.68
N LEU A 251 1.66 -5.37 -26.51
CA LEU A 251 2.92 -4.83 -25.96
C LEU A 251 3.84 -5.93 -25.43
N ALA A 252 3.32 -6.89 -24.66
CA ALA A 252 4.10 -7.92 -23.99
C ALA A 252 4.35 -9.19 -24.82
N GLY A 253 3.64 -9.37 -25.94
CA GLY A 253 3.61 -10.63 -26.69
C GLY A 253 4.85 -10.92 -27.53
N ARG A 254 5.73 -9.95 -27.77
CA ARG A 254 6.94 -10.11 -28.59
C ARG A 254 8.19 -9.94 -27.73
N PRO A 255 9.19 -10.83 -27.82
CA PRO A 255 10.44 -10.68 -27.07
C PRO A 255 11.14 -9.34 -27.35
N LEU A 256 11.78 -8.78 -26.32
CA LEU A 256 12.58 -7.55 -26.39
C LEU A 256 14.01 -7.84 -25.95
N GLY A 257 14.98 -7.67 -26.86
CA GLY A 257 16.39 -7.75 -26.51
C GLY A 257 16.81 -6.55 -25.67
N VAL A 258 17.57 -6.78 -24.60
CA VAL A 258 18.11 -5.73 -23.72
C VAL A 258 19.59 -5.97 -23.44
N THR A 259 20.34 -4.89 -23.30
CA THR A 259 21.76 -4.95 -22.91
C THR A 259 22.06 -3.90 -21.85
N ALA A 260 22.88 -4.25 -20.87
CA ALA A 260 23.39 -3.31 -19.88
C ALA A 260 24.86 -3.69 -19.59
N GLY A 261 25.78 -2.76 -19.84
CA GLY A 261 27.22 -3.04 -19.81
C GLY A 261 27.59 -4.26 -20.66
N LYS A 262 28.17 -5.29 -20.04
CA LYS A 262 28.55 -6.56 -20.70
C LYS A 262 27.43 -7.59 -20.74
N ALA A 263 26.34 -7.41 -19.98
CA ALA A 263 25.23 -8.35 -19.94
C ALA A 263 24.26 -8.13 -21.09
N LYS A 264 23.77 -9.24 -21.64
CA LYS A 264 22.72 -9.27 -22.67
C LYS A 264 21.64 -10.25 -22.22
N ALA A 265 20.39 -9.86 -22.38
CA ALA A 265 19.24 -10.70 -22.06
C ALA A 265 18.11 -10.49 -23.06
N THR A 266 17.18 -11.44 -23.10
CA THR A 266 15.93 -11.31 -23.87
C THR A 266 14.77 -11.32 -22.89
N LEU A 267 14.03 -10.21 -22.85
CA LEU A 267 12.78 -10.11 -22.10
C LEU A 267 11.71 -10.89 -22.87
N THR A 268 11.36 -12.07 -22.36
CA THR A 268 10.35 -12.94 -22.97
C THR A 268 8.94 -12.47 -22.59
N PRO A 269 7.90 -12.88 -23.34
CA PRO A 269 6.52 -12.59 -22.94
C PRO A 269 6.16 -13.10 -21.54
N ALA A 270 6.77 -14.20 -21.09
CA ALA A 270 6.58 -14.72 -19.73
C ALA A 270 7.06 -13.74 -18.65
N ILE A 271 8.13 -12.98 -18.93
CA ILE A 271 8.65 -11.92 -18.05
C ILE A 271 7.78 -10.66 -18.14
N MET A 272 7.38 -10.26 -19.35
CA MET A 272 6.76 -8.96 -19.58
C MET A 272 5.26 -8.91 -19.26
N ARG A 273 4.51 -10.01 -19.44
CA ARG A 273 3.06 -10.03 -19.18
C ARG A 273 2.72 -9.71 -17.71
N PRO A 274 3.44 -10.24 -16.69
CA PRO A 274 3.25 -9.85 -15.29
C PRO A 274 3.47 -8.36 -14.99
N TRP A 275 4.15 -7.61 -15.85
CA TRP A 275 4.34 -6.17 -15.66
C TRP A 275 3.06 -5.38 -15.96
N MET A 276 2.16 -5.91 -16.78
CA MET A 276 1.03 -5.14 -17.30
C MET A 276 -0.03 -4.90 -16.22
N ARG A 277 -0.52 -3.66 -16.16
CA ARG A 277 -1.59 -3.20 -15.26
C ARG A 277 -2.62 -2.41 -16.05
N ALA A 278 -3.89 -2.58 -15.71
CA ALA A 278 -4.97 -1.71 -16.15
C ALA A 278 -5.12 -0.57 -15.14
N VAL A 279 -4.88 0.66 -15.58
CA VAL A 279 -4.94 1.85 -14.73
C VAL A 279 -6.09 2.75 -15.19
N PRO A 280 -7.05 3.07 -14.30
CA PRO A 280 -8.16 3.96 -14.67
C PRO A 280 -7.71 5.43 -14.68
N THR A 281 -7.92 6.10 -15.81
CA THR A 281 -7.83 7.56 -15.93
C THR A 281 -9.19 8.20 -15.61
N PHE A 282 -9.36 9.47 -15.97
CA PHE A 282 -10.63 10.18 -15.86
C PHE A 282 -11.71 9.55 -16.77
N ASP A 283 -11.35 9.16 -17.99
CA ASP A 283 -12.26 8.84 -19.09
C ASP A 283 -12.03 7.45 -19.72
N ARG A 284 -10.92 6.76 -19.42
CA ARG A 284 -10.60 5.44 -19.99
C ARG A 284 -9.76 4.58 -19.05
N LEU A 285 -9.72 3.27 -19.32
CA LEU A 285 -8.66 2.40 -18.81
C LEU A 285 -7.48 2.40 -19.79
N VAL A 286 -6.26 2.53 -19.26
CA VAL A 286 -5.00 2.47 -20.03
C VAL A 286 -4.10 1.36 -19.52
N VAL A 287 -3.25 0.83 -20.39
CA VAL A 287 -2.16 -0.07 -20.00
C VAL A 287 -1.00 0.75 -19.41
N GLN A 288 -0.49 0.32 -18.27
CA GLN A 288 0.80 0.76 -17.73
C GLN A 288 1.62 -0.44 -17.28
N THR A 289 2.93 -0.30 -17.25
CA THR A 289 3.84 -1.28 -16.65
C THR A 289 4.06 -0.98 -15.17
N ASP A 290 4.09 -2.03 -14.35
CA ASP A 290 4.50 -1.99 -12.95
C ASP A 290 6.01 -1.67 -12.85
N PRO A 291 6.40 -0.47 -12.38
CA PRO A 291 7.81 -0.06 -12.38
C PRO A 291 8.70 -0.94 -11.52
N GLN A 292 8.17 -1.50 -10.43
CA GLN A 292 8.97 -2.34 -9.53
C GLN A 292 9.20 -3.71 -10.16
N ALA A 293 8.16 -4.32 -10.73
CA ALA A 293 8.29 -5.60 -11.42
C ALA A 293 9.32 -5.53 -12.56
N VAL A 294 9.31 -4.43 -13.34
CA VAL A 294 10.31 -4.19 -14.39
C VAL A 294 11.72 -4.13 -13.80
N ARG A 295 11.95 -3.37 -12.73
CA ARG A 295 13.26 -3.28 -12.09
C ARG A 295 13.76 -4.61 -11.55
N ASP A 296 12.90 -5.34 -10.84
CA ASP A 296 13.27 -6.60 -10.22
C ASP A 296 13.65 -7.65 -11.26
N ASP A 297 12.92 -7.73 -12.37
CA ASP A 297 13.23 -8.69 -13.43
C ASP A 297 14.44 -8.26 -14.26
N LEU A 298 14.63 -6.95 -14.52
CA LEU A 298 15.86 -6.45 -15.13
C LEU A 298 17.10 -6.78 -14.29
N ALA A 299 17.04 -6.59 -12.97
CA ALA A 299 18.14 -6.91 -12.06
C ALA A 299 18.50 -8.41 -12.07
N LYS A 300 17.49 -9.29 -12.21
CA LYS A 300 17.70 -10.75 -12.30
C LYS A 300 18.33 -11.17 -13.63
N VAL A 301 17.75 -10.72 -14.75
CA VAL A 301 18.18 -11.14 -16.08
C VAL A 301 19.49 -10.49 -16.54
N LEU A 302 19.87 -9.37 -15.92
CA LEU A 302 21.10 -8.63 -16.18
C LEU A 302 22.02 -8.57 -14.95
N SER A 303 22.02 -9.61 -14.11
CA SER A 303 22.81 -9.67 -12.86
C SER A 303 24.32 -9.51 -13.04
N GLY A 304 24.85 -9.79 -14.24
CA GLY A 304 26.26 -9.59 -14.62
C GLY A 304 26.56 -8.29 -15.38
N ALA A 305 25.65 -7.31 -15.35
CA ALA A 305 25.74 -6.10 -16.18
C ALA A 305 26.91 -5.18 -15.81
N GLY A 306 27.25 -5.11 -14.53
CA GLY A 306 28.32 -4.27 -14.02
C GLY A 306 29.26 -5.04 -13.10
N ASP A 307 30.08 -4.28 -12.37
CA ASP A 307 31.07 -4.80 -11.44
C ASP A 307 30.63 -4.55 -10.00
N ALA A 308 30.84 -5.53 -9.13
CA ALA A 308 30.50 -5.39 -7.72
C ALA A 308 31.33 -4.26 -7.07
N PRO A 309 30.74 -3.45 -6.19
CA PRO A 309 31.51 -2.48 -5.42
C PRO A 309 32.50 -3.21 -4.51
N VAL A 310 33.62 -2.55 -4.21
CA VAL A 310 34.65 -3.05 -3.30
C VAL A 310 34.60 -2.23 -2.03
N ASP A 311 34.33 -2.87 -0.90
CA ASP A 311 34.35 -2.24 0.42
C ASP A 311 35.73 -1.71 0.77
N ALA A 312 35.78 -0.58 1.49
CA ALA A 312 37.00 -0.06 2.05
C ALA A 312 37.60 -1.10 3.01
N GLY A 313 38.86 -1.41 2.81
CA GLY A 313 39.61 -2.37 3.62
C GLY A 313 40.50 -1.68 4.65
N PHE A 314 41.27 -2.49 5.37
CA PHE A 314 42.32 -2.02 6.26
C PHE A 314 43.62 -2.76 5.97
N ARG A 315 44.74 -2.05 6.09
CA ARG A 315 46.07 -2.62 5.99
C ARG A 315 46.92 -2.12 7.16
N VAL A 316 47.63 -3.05 7.80
CA VAL A 316 48.60 -2.69 8.83
C VAL A 316 49.84 -2.05 8.17
N SER A 317 50.30 -0.93 8.74
CA SER A 317 51.47 -0.19 8.27
C SER A 317 52.29 0.27 9.47
N GLY A 318 53.40 -0.44 9.76
CA GLY A 318 54.16 -0.23 10.99
C GLY A 318 53.29 -0.56 12.22
N ALA A 319 53.23 0.37 13.18
CA ALA A 319 52.39 0.22 14.37
C ALA A 319 50.91 0.62 14.16
N GLY A 320 50.57 1.25 13.03
CA GLY A 320 49.23 1.79 12.78
C GLY A 320 48.44 1.03 11.71
N VAL A 321 47.21 1.48 11.48
CA VAL A 321 46.30 0.93 10.47
C VAL A 321 45.95 2.01 9.44
N ALA A 322 46.10 1.69 8.16
CA ALA A 322 45.70 2.53 7.04
C ALA A 322 44.45 1.97 6.36
N ILE A 323 43.56 2.85 5.90
CA ILE A 323 42.40 2.47 5.10
C ILE A 323 42.85 2.16 3.67
N VAL A 324 42.39 1.02 3.14
CA VAL A 324 42.45 0.71 1.71
C VAL A 324 41.17 1.27 1.08
N PRO A 325 41.25 2.27 0.19
CA PRO A 325 40.06 2.92 -0.36
C PRO A 325 39.08 1.95 -1.01
N SER A 326 37.81 2.21 -0.80
CA SER A 326 36.70 1.56 -1.47
C SER A 326 36.65 1.91 -2.96
N ARG A 327 35.92 1.12 -3.73
CA ARG A 327 35.60 1.42 -5.13
C ARG A 327 34.12 1.24 -5.36
N THR A 328 33.50 2.21 -6.02
CA THR A 328 32.12 2.09 -6.48
C THR A 328 32.01 1.00 -7.55
N GLY A 329 30.88 0.31 -7.52
CA GLY A 329 30.49 -0.67 -8.52
C GLY A 329 29.44 -0.11 -9.48
N THR A 330 28.99 -0.96 -10.38
CA THR A 330 27.88 -0.68 -11.28
C THR A 330 26.91 -1.85 -11.32
N ALA A 331 25.63 -1.58 -11.50
CA ALA A 331 24.60 -2.60 -11.63
C ALA A 331 23.52 -2.20 -12.63
N CYS A 332 22.77 -3.18 -13.13
CA CYS A 332 21.54 -2.88 -13.83
C CYS A 332 20.43 -2.55 -12.81
N CYS A 333 19.72 -1.44 -12.96
CA CYS A 333 19.90 -0.40 -13.96
C CYS A 333 19.56 0.97 -13.35
N ALA A 334 20.01 2.04 -14.03
CA ALA A 334 19.67 3.40 -13.62
C ALA A 334 18.15 3.64 -13.63
N PRO A 335 17.63 4.60 -12.84
CA PRO A 335 16.20 4.84 -12.68
C PRO A 335 15.42 5.01 -14.00
N GLU A 336 16.07 5.55 -15.04
CA GLU A 336 15.49 5.82 -16.36
C GLU A 336 15.22 4.54 -17.17
N ALA A 337 15.81 3.40 -16.80
CA ALA A 337 15.67 2.14 -17.51
C ALA A 337 14.20 1.70 -17.66
N VAL A 338 13.37 1.94 -16.63
CA VAL A 338 11.93 1.62 -16.70
C VAL A 338 11.23 2.42 -17.80
N ALA A 339 11.54 3.71 -17.92
CA ALA A 339 10.95 4.57 -18.95
C ALA A 339 11.43 4.16 -20.35
N LEU A 340 12.69 3.76 -20.49
CA LEU A 340 13.26 3.24 -21.75
C LEU A 340 12.59 1.94 -22.17
N VAL A 341 12.41 0.98 -21.26
CA VAL A 341 11.67 -0.27 -21.53
C VAL A 341 10.24 0.04 -21.94
N HIS A 342 9.54 0.88 -21.18
CA HIS A 342 8.16 1.27 -21.48
C HIS A 342 8.00 1.92 -22.87
N ARG A 343 8.99 2.73 -23.29
CA ARG A 343 9.04 3.29 -24.64
C ARG A 343 9.29 2.20 -25.69
N ALA A 344 10.29 1.34 -25.48
CA ALA A 344 10.63 0.29 -26.43
C ALA A 344 9.50 -0.72 -26.66
N LEU A 345 8.68 -1.00 -25.63
CA LEU A 345 7.49 -1.85 -25.78
C LEU A 345 6.46 -1.24 -26.74
N ARG A 346 6.33 0.09 -26.78
CA ARG A 346 5.45 0.79 -27.73
C ARG A 346 6.06 0.94 -29.11
N ASP A 347 7.30 1.42 -29.17
CA ASP A 347 7.98 1.76 -30.43
C ASP A 347 8.35 0.50 -31.24
N ARG A 348 8.39 -0.67 -30.58
CA ARG A 348 8.59 -1.98 -31.21
C ARG A 348 9.85 -2.01 -32.10
N PRO A 349 11.05 -1.93 -31.51
CA PRO A 349 12.29 -1.96 -32.27
C PRO A 349 12.37 -3.20 -33.17
N PRO A 350 13.04 -3.10 -34.35
CA PRO A 350 13.23 -4.22 -35.26
C PRO A 350 13.79 -5.47 -34.57
N PRO A 351 13.39 -6.68 -35.01
CA PRO A 351 14.00 -7.92 -34.53
C PRO A 351 15.53 -7.88 -34.64
N GLY A 352 16.22 -8.33 -33.59
CA GLY A 352 17.69 -8.33 -33.54
C GLY A 352 18.32 -7.04 -32.98
N GLN A 353 17.56 -5.95 -32.82
CA GLN A 353 18.03 -4.76 -32.12
C GLN A 353 17.77 -4.89 -30.61
N SER A 354 18.83 -4.70 -29.81
CA SER A 354 18.72 -4.67 -28.36
C SER A 354 18.61 -3.24 -27.83
N LEU A 355 17.73 -3.03 -26.86
CA LEU A 355 17.64 -1.80 -26.09
C LEU A 355 18.80 -1.71 -25.09
N ALA A 356 19.67 -0.72 -25.27
CA ALA A 356 20.71 -0.41 -24.31
C ALA A 356 20.12 0.29 -23.07
N LEU A 357 20.36 -0.28 -21.90
CA LEU A 357 19.92 0.24 -20.61
C LEU A 357 21.13 0.80 -19.84
N PRO A 358 21.00 2.01 -19.25
CA PRO A 358 22.07 2.61 -18.46
C PRO A 358 22.31 1.84 -17.16
N LEU A 359 23.57 1.71 -16.77
CA LEU A 359 23.96 1.18 -15.47
C LEU A 359 23.75 2.23 -14.38
N SER A 360 23.35 1.79 -13.20
CA SER A 360 23.39 2.61 -11.98
C SER A 360 24.73 2.44 -11.28
N VAL A 361 25.25 3.50 -10.68
CA VAL A 361 26.37 3.42 -9.73
C VAL A 361 25.88 2.80 -8.44
N VAL A 362 26.64 1.83 -7.91
CA VAL A 362 26.35 1.18 -6.63
C VAL A 362 27.51 1.45 -5.69
N GLY A 363 27.20 2.00 -4.51
CA GLY A 363 28.20 2.23 -3.47
C GLY A 363 28.64 0.93 -2.79
N PRO A 364 29.84 0.90 -2.19
CA PRO A 364 30.24 -0.17 -1.28
C PRO A 364 29.32 -0.23 -0.05
N LYS A 365 29.26 -1.40 0.60
CA LYS A 365 28.61 -1.53 1.92
C LYS A 365 29.36 -0.74 2.98
N ARG A 366 30.69 -0.73 2.88
CA ARG A 366 31.59 0.11 3.70
C ARG A 366 32.38 1.03 2.79
N ASP A 367 31.99 2.30 2.74
CA ASP A 367 32.77 3.35 2.08
C ASP A 367 33.92 3.86 2.96
N ASP A 368 34.73 4.77 2.42
CA ASP A 368 35.91 5.31 3.09
C ASP A 368 35.54 6.08 4.36
N ALA A 369 34.40 6.80 4.33
CA ALA A 369 33.89 7.54 5.47
C ALA A 369 33.48 6.61 6.60
N ARG A 370 32.74 5.53 6.29
CA ARG A 370 32.36 4.49 7.24
C ARG A 370 33.58 3.78 7.80
N ALA A 371 34.56 3.42 6.95
CA ALA A 371 35.81 2.81 7.41
C ALA A 371 36.59 3.72 8.37
N SER A 372 36.61 5.03 8.12
CA SER A 372 37.22 6.01 9.01
C SER A 372 36.48 6.10 10.36
N GLN A 373 35.15 6.09 10.34
CA GLN A 373 34.31 6.12 11.54
C GLN A 373 34.46 4.89 12.42
N LEU A 374 34.89 3.74 11.88
CA LEU A 374 35.17 2.55 12.69
C LEU A 374 36.30 2.76 13.70
N GLY A 375 37.17 3.77 13.53
CA GLY A 375 38.17 4.11 14.55
C GLY A 375 39.19 2.99 14.82
N VAL A 376 39.54 2.18 13.82
CA VAL A 376 40.59 1.17 13.95
C VAL A 376 41.96 1.86 13.89
N LYS A 377 42.66 2.00 15.03
CA LYS A 377 43.86 2.85 15.15
C LYS A 377 45.09 2.12 15.65
N GLU A 378 44.94 1.31 16.69
CA GLU A 378 46.04 0.77 17.49
C GLU A 378 45.82 -0.70 17.84
N VAL A 379 46.86 -1.39 18.29
CA VAL A 379 46.75 -2.76 18.81
C VAL A 379 46.03 -2.74 20.15
N VAL A 380 44.95 -3.51 20.28
CA VAL A 380 44.23 -3.68 21.55
C VAL A 380 44.50 -5.01 22.24
N ALA A 381 44.90 -6.03 21.47
CA ALA A 381 45.41 -7.30 21.98
C ALA A 381 46.20 -8.06 20.91
N THR A 382 47.10 -8.94 21.35
CA THR A 382 47.79 -9.89 20.49
C THR A 382 47.98 -11.20 21.23
N PHE A 383 47.96 -12.31 20.51
CA PHE A 383 48.26 -13.62 21.08
C PHE A 383 48.94 -14.51 20.05
N THR A 384 49.91 -15.29 20.51
CA THR A 384 50.70 -16.22 19.69
C THR A 384 50.61 -17.62 20.26
N THR A 385 50.47 -18.62 19.40
CA THR A 385 50.69 -20.02 19.75
C THR A 385 51.75 -20.64 18.85
N HIS A 386 52.46 -21.63 19.39
CA HIS A 386 53.59 -22.27 18.74
C HIS A 386 53.21 -23.66 18.20
N HIS A 387 53.82 -24.07 17.10
CA HIS A 387 53.70 -25.41 16.52
C HIS A 387 55.01 -25.85 15.84
N PRO A 388 55.33 -27.15 15.79
CA PRO A 388 56.46 -27.62 15.00
C PRO A 388 56.22 -27.38 13.50
N ALA A 389 57.26 -26.98 12.77
CA ALA A 389 57.20 -26.80 11.33
C ALA A 389 57.00 -28.14 10.58
N GLY A 390 56.48 -28.07 9.35
CA GLY A 390 56.40 -29.21 8.43
C GLY A 390 55.25 -30.20 8.68
N GLN A 391 54.43 -30.02 9.72
CA GLN A 391 53.26 -30.87 9.95
C GLN A 391 52.11 -30.52 8.99
N PRO A 392 51.34 -31.49 8.45
CA PRO A 392 50.19 -31.22 7.58
C PRO A 392 49.19 -30.22 8.16
N ARG A 393 48.92 -30.30 9.47
CA ARG A 393 48.03 -29.39 10.18
C ARG A 393 48.45 -27.91 10.13
N VAL A 394 49.75 -27.64 9.96
CA VAL A 394 50.28 -26.27 9.88
C VAL A 394 49.82 -25.59 8.60
N ALA A 395 49.74 -26.33 7.48
CA ALA A 395 49.16 -25.81 6.25
C ALA A 395 47.71 -25.36 6.45
N ASN A 396 46.92 -26.13 7.20
CA ASN A 396 45.53 -25.76 7.54
C ASN A 396 45.47 -24.50 8.43
N ILE A 397 46.34 -24.40 9.44
CA ILE A 397 46.43 -23.23 10.34
C ILE A 397 46.80 -21.96 9.55
N HIS A 398 47.78 -22.05 8.65
CA HIS A 398 48.17 -20.93 7.79
C HIS A 398 47.06 -20.54 6.83
N LYS A 399 46.35 -21.53 6.27
CA LYS A 399 45.23 -21.28 5.38
C LYS A 399 44.07 -20.57 6.10
N MET A 400 43.77 -20.98 7.34
CA MET A 400 42.84 -20.27 8.21
C MET A 400 43.25 -18.81 8.43
N ALA A 401 44.53 -18.59 8.73
CA ALA A 401 45.06 -17.25 8.94
C ALA A 401 44.91 -16.36 7.71
N ASP A 402 45.25 -16.87 6.53
CA ASP A 402 45.12 -16.13 5.27
C ASP A 402 43.68 -15.81 4.91
N TYR A 403 42.73 -16.72 5.18
CA TYR A 403 41.31 -16.44 4.99
C TYR A 403 40.83 -15.31 5.90
N VAL A 404 41.22 -15.31 7.19
CA VAL A 404 40.71 -14.37 8.20
C VAL A 404 41.47 -13.04 8.22
N ARG A 405 42.68 -12.96 7.65
CA ARG A 405 43.49 -11.72 7.65
C ARG A 405 42.72 -10.56 7.04
N GLY A 406 42.55 -9.50 7.82
CA GLY A 406 41.85 -8.28 7.38
C GLY A 406 40.35 -8.28 7.65
N ALA A 407 39.80 -9.34 8.26
CA ALA A 407 38.41 -9.37 8.70
C ALA A 407 38.13 -8.26 9.72
N VAL A 408 36.95 -7.66 9.66
CA VAL A 408 36.53 -6.58 10.56
C VAL A 408 35.23 -6.99 11.25
N ILE A 409 35.21 -6.90 12.57
CA ILE A 409 34.00 -7.00 13.37
C ILE A 409 33.49 -5.58 13.62
N GLU A 410 32.40 -5.17 12.98
CA GLU A 410 31.81 -3.84 13.20
C GLU A 410 31.19 -3.72 14.61
N PRO A 411 30.97 -2.49 15.11
CA PRO A 411 30.29 -2.27 16.40
C PRO A 411 28.97 -3.02 16.52
N GLY A 412 28.81 -3.81 17.58
CA GLY A 412 27.62 -4.61 17.86
C GLY A 412 27.53 -5.95 17.10
N GLU A 413 28.34 -6.15 16.06
CA GLU A 413 28.28 -7.35 15.21
C GLU A 413 29.00 -8.56 15.83
N THR A 414 28.64 -9.75 15.35
CA THR A 414 29.25 -11.02 15.73
C THR A 414 29.98 -11.64 14.54
N PHE A 415 31.25 -11.98 14.73
CA PHE A 415 32.07 -12.71 13.78
C PHE A 415 32.08 -14.20 14.12
N SER A 416 31.63 -15.03 13.19
CA SER A 416 31.78 -16.50 13.23
C SER A 416 32.98 -16.91 12.38
N VAL A 417 33.87 -17.72 12.95
CA VAL A 417 35.00 -18.28 12.19
C VAL A 417 34.50 -19.22 11.08
N ASN A 418 33.48 -20.02 11.35
CA ASN A 418 32.91 -20.93 10.35
C ASN A 418 32.12 -20.24 9.25
N ASP A 419 31.31 -19.23 9.55
CA ASP A 419 30.57 -18.49 8.53
C ASP A 419 31.53 -17.72 7.61
N TYR A 420 32.61 -17.18 8.18
CA TYR A 420 33.58 -16.39 7.42
C TYR A 420 34.50 -17.25 6.54
N VAL A 421 35.02 -18.36 7.07
CA VAL A 421 35.96 -19.24 6.32
C VAL A 421 35.24 -20.27 5.45
N GLY A 422 34.07 -20.74 5.88
CA GLY A 422 33.29 -21.80 5.24
C GLY A 422 33.86 -23.21 5.42
N ARG A 423 33.33 -24.17 4.65
CA ARG A 423 33.76 -25.58 4.69
C ARG A 423 35.23 -25.74 4.29
N ARG A 424 35.99 -26.49 5.09
CA ARG A 424 37.37 -26.85 4.79
C ARG A 424 37.35 -28.00 3.78
N SER A 425 38.06 -27.84 2.68
CA SER A 425 38.06 -28.80 1.57
C SER A 425 39.38 -28.73 0.79
N VAL A 426 39.73 -29.82 0.13
CA VAL A 426 40.95 -29.92 -0.68
C VAL A 426 40.97 -28.87 -1.81
N SER A 427 39.83 -28.63 -2.46
CA SER A 427 39.71 -27.60 -3.51
C SER A 427 39.93 -26.17 -3.00
N ARG A 428 39.74 -25.95 -1.70
CA ARG A 428 40.04 -24.67 -1.01
C ARG A 428 41.44 -24.65 -0.39
N GLY A 429 42.27 -25.67 -0.67
CA GLY A 429 43.66 -25.76 -0.23
C GLY A 429 43.87 -26.25 1.20
N PHE A 430 42.86 -26.89 1.80
CA PHE A 430 43.03 -27.59 3.07
C PHE A 430 43.51 -29.01 2.83
N VAL A 431 44.26 -29.57 3.78
CA VAL A 431 44.83 -30.91 3.72
C VAL A 431 44.31 -31.77 4.88
N ASP A 432 44.42 -33.08 4.70
CA ASP A 432 44.12 -34.06 5.74
C ASP A 432 45.11 -33.92 6.91
N ALA A 433 44.60 -33.91 8.14
CA ALA A 433 45.41 -33.74 9.34
C ALA A 433 44.68 -34.27 10.58
N PRO A 434 45.43 -34.57 11.68
CA PRO A 434 44.82 -35.14 12.87
C PRO A 434 43.73 -34.27 13.51
N ILE A 435 42.67 -34.93 13.97
CA ILE A 435 41.56 -34.40 14.77
C ILE A 435 41.38 -35.23 16.06
N ILE A 436 40.58 -34.72 17.00
CA ILE A 436 40.02 -35.54 18.09
C ILE A 436 38.60 -35.91 17.66
N GLY A 437 38.41 -37.18 17.29
CA GLY A 437 37.16 -37.75 16.83
C GLY A 437 36.31 -38.33 17.95
N GLU A 438 35.40 -39.23 17.57
CA GLU A 438 34.41 -39.82 18.46
C GLU A 438 35.07 -40.61 19.61
N GLY A 439 34.49 -40.50 20.82
CA GLY A 439 34.99 -41.20 22.01
C GLY A 439 36.35 -40.71 22.51
N ASN A 440 36.74 -39.47 22.21
CA ASN A 440 38.02 -38.88 22.61
C ASN A 440 39.24 -39.62 22.03
N LYS A 441 39.15 -40.09 20.77
CA LYS A 441 40.24 -40.77 20.05
C LYS A 441 40.80 -39.90 18.94
N PHE A 442 42.09 -40.05 18.63
CA PHE A 442 42.66 -39.35 17.47
C PHE A 442 42.19 -39.99 16.14
N ASP A 443 41.82 -39.14 15.18
CA ASP A 443 41.44 -39.50 13.81
C ASP A 443 42.03 -38.47 12.84
N SER A 444 41.67 -38.51 11.55
CA SER A 444 42.09 -37.52 10.54
C SER A 444 40.90 -36.98 9.74
N ASP A 445 40.92 -35.69 9.45
CA ASP A 445 39.96 -35.07 8.53
C ASP A 445 40.59 -33.88 7.77
N VAL A 446 40.00 -33.51 6.64
CA VAL A 446 40.40 -32.36 5.85
C VAL A 446 40.14 -31.08 6.63
N GLY A 447 41.22 -30.35 6.93
CA GLY A 447 41.17 -29.19 7.81
C GLY A 447 41.46 -29.53 9.28
N GLY A 448 41.97 -30.73 9.59
CA GLY A 448 42.40 -31.06 10.94
C GLY A 448 43.45 -30.10 11.51
N GLY A 449 43.42 -29.92 12.83
CA GLY A 449 44.31 -29.05 13.60
C GLY A 449 43.99 -27.54 13.60
N VAL A 450 42.93 -27.10 12.91
CA VAL A 450 42.51 -25.69 12.88
C VAL A 450 42.05 -25.13 14.24
N SER A 451 41.75 -25.99 15.22
CA SER A 451 41.49 -25.57 16.61
C SER A 451 42.64 -24.77 17.22
N GLN A 452 43.89 -24.91 16.73
CA GLN A 452 44.99 -24.03 17.16
C GLN A 452 44.79 -22.58 16.71
N PHE A 453 44.31 -22.36 15.49
CA PHE A 453 43.94 -21.04 15.01
C PHE A 453 42.83 -20.46 15.89
N ALA A 454 41.75 -21.23 16.12
CA ALA A 454 40.64 -20.82 16.97
C ALA A 454 41.11 -20.48 18.39
N THR A 455 41.95 -21.29 19.01
CA THR A 455 42.52 -21.01 20.34
C THR A 455 43.36 -19.73 20.36
N THR A 456 44.13 -19.46 19.30
CA THR A 456 44.93 -18.23 19.21
C THR A 456 44.00 -17.01 19.09
N THR A 457 42.99 -17.10 18.24
CA THR A 457 41.95 -16.07 18.07
C THR A 457 41.15 -15.86 19.37
N PHE A 458 40.75 -16.93 20.05
CA PHE A 458 40.05 -16.88 21.34
C PHE A 458 40.85 -16.11 22.37
N ASN A 459 42.15 -16.37 22.50
CA ASN A 459 42.98 -15.70 23.50
C ASN A 459 43.23 -14.23 23.13
N ALA A 460 43.41 -13.90 21.84
CA ALA A 460 43.49 -12.51 21.41
C ALA A 460 42.18 -11.75 21.72
N ALA A 461 41.02 -12.35 21.43
CA ALA A 461 39.70 -11.81 21.74
C ALA A 461 39.45 -11.71 23.27
N PHE A 462 39.95 -12.69 24.03
CA PHE A 462 39.92 -12.70 25.48
C PHE A 462 40.60 -11.43 26.02
N PHE A 463 41.83 -11.15 25.63
CA PHE A 463 42.58 -9.97 26.10
C PHE A 463 42.13 -8.64 25.46
N ALA A 464 41.46 -8.68 24.32
CA ALA A 464 40.79 -7.50 23.75
C ALA A 464 39.47 -7.15 24.45
N GLY A 465 38.98 -8.01 25.36
CA GLY A 465 37.73 -7.79 26.08
C GLY A 465 36.47 -7.98 25.23
N LEU A 466 36.56 -8.69 24.10
CA LEU A 466 35.40 -9.04 23.27
C LEU A 466 34.48 -10.03 23.99
N GLU A 467 33.21 -10.03 23.63
CA GLU A 467 32.27 -11.08 24.04
C GLU A 467 32.54 -12.35 23.21
N ILE A 468 32.48 -13.52 23.83
CA ILE A 468 32.72 -14.82 23.16
C ILE A 468 31.48 -15.69 23.35
N PRO A 469 30.38 -15.43 22.60
CA PRO A 469 29.10 -16.09 22.80
C PRO A 469 29.10 -17.59 22.46
N GLU A 470 30.00 -18.05 21.59
CA GLU A 470 30.13 -19.47 21.24
C GLU A 470 31.61 -19.86 21.24
N TYR A 471 31.92 -20.88 22.04
CA TYR A 471 33.21 -21.55 22.12
C TYR A 471 32.99 -22.91 22.77
N GLN A 472 33.91 -23.85 22.54
CA GLN A 472 33.91 -25.16 23.18
C GLN A 472 35.34 -25.60 23.48
N PHE A 473 35.60 -26.10 24.69
CA PHE A 473 36.93 -26.61 25.03
C PHE A 473 37.16 -28.00 24.41
N HIS A 474 38.42 -28.39 24.21
CA HIS A 474 38.72 -29.78 23.91
C HIS A 474 38.36 -30.65 25.12
N THR A 475 37.96 -31.89 24.87
CA THR A 475 37.72 -32.88 25.92
C THR A 475 39.02 -33.34 26.57
N ILE A 476 40.13 -33.35 25.84
CA ILE A 476 41.48 -33.64 26.33
C ILE A 476 42.28 -32.34 26.37
N TYR A 477 42.99 -32.09 27.48
CA TYR A 477 43.89 -30.93 27.54
C TYR A 477 45.09 -31.11 26.60
N ILE A 478 45.35 -30.09 25.78
CA ILE A 478 46.48 -30.06 24.86
C ILE A 478 47.53 -29.09 25.41
N THR A 479 48.71 -29.62 25.75
CA THR A 479 49.79 -28.90 26.46
C THR A 479 50.30 -27.63 25.78
N ARG A 480 50.13 -27.50 24.46
CA ARG A 480 50.51 -26.30 23.71
C ARG A 480 49.54 -25.12 23.87
N TYR A 481 48.41 -25.32 24.55
CA TYR A 481 47.42 -24.28 24.80
C TYR A 481 47.46 -23.80 26.25
N PRO A 482 47.15 -22.52 26.50
CA PRO A 482 46.96 -22.07 27.86
C PRO A 482 45.84 -22.86 28.53
N TYR A 483 46.13 -23.40 29.71
CA TYR A 483 45.18 -24.21 30.44
C TYR A 483 43.90 -23.41 30.70
N GLY A 484 42.74 -23.95 30.33
CA GLY A 484 41.43 -23.32 30.55
C GLY A 484 41.15 -22.06 29.71
N ARG A 485 41.87 -21.84 28.60
CA ARG A 485 41.60 -20.79 27.61
C ARG A 485 41.86 -21.31 26.20
N GLU A 486 40.85 -21.94 25.61
CA GLU A 486 40.94 -22.52 24.28
C GLU A 486 39.59 -22.61 23.59
N ALA A 487 39.62 -22.89 22.28
CA ALA A 487 38.43 -23.17 21.49
C ALA A 487 38.73 -24.28 20.48
N THR A 488 37.88 -25.31 20.49
CA THR A 488 37.76 -26.31 19.41
C THR A 488 37.10 -25.66 18.20
N LEU A 489 37.45 -26.15 17.02
CA LEU A 489 36.83 -25.70 15.78
C LEU A 489 36.72 -26.87 14.80
N ALA A 490 35.51 -27.12 14.31
CA ALA A 490 35.25 -27.97 13.16
C ALA A 490 34.07 -27.41 12.36
N TYR A 491 33.87 -27.87 11.13
CA TYR A 491 32.80 -27.36 10.27
C TYR A 491 31.70 -28.42 10.08
N PRO A 492 30.40 -28.09 10.28
CA PRO A 492 29.87 -26.77 10.64
C PRO A 492 29.97 -26.41 12.13
N HIS A 493 30.20 -27.39 13.02
CA HIS A 493 30.35 -27.20 14.46
C HIS A 493 31.44 -28.13 15.01
N PRO A 494 32.10 -27.78 16.13
CA PRO A 494 31.93 -26.55 16.92
C PRO A 494 32.51 -25.29 16.24
N ASP A 495 31.98 -24.12 16.60
CA ASP A 495 32.43 -22.81 16.09
C ASP A 495 33.04 -21.93 17.19
N LEU A 496 33.77 -20.88 16.77
CA LEU A 496 34.18 -19.77 17.61
C LEU A 496 33.50 -18.49 17.13
N LYS A 497 32.64 -17.92 17.97
CA LYS A 497 31.98 -16.64 17.70
C LYS A 497 32.49 -15.56 18.63
N LEU A 498 32.79 -14.40 18.04
CA LEU A 498 33.30 -13.21 18.73
C LEU A 498 32.34 -12.05 18.48
N LYS A 499 31.81 -11.45 19.54
CA LYS A 499 30.96 -10.26 19.43
C LYS A 499 31.72 -9.03 19.88
N ASN A 500 31.59 -7.95 19.11
CA ASN A 500 32.22 -6.67 19.38
C ASN A 500 31.26 -5.75 20.15
N PRO A 501 31.37 -5.62 21.48
CA PRO A 501 30.53 -4.73 22.26
C PRO A 501 30.93 -3.24 22.18
N SER A 502 32.08 -2.92 21.57
CA SER A 502 32.62 -1.55 21.56
C SER A 502 31.99 -0.67 20.47
N PRO A 503 32.06 0.67 20.58
CA PRO A 503 31.62 1.57 19.52
C PRO A 503 32.61 1.66 18.34
N TYR A 504 33.72 0.93 18.39
CA TYR A 504 34.78 0.93 17.37
C TYR A 504 34.81 -0.41 16.62
N GLY A 505 35.29 -0.42 15.39
CA GLY A 505 35.54 -1.66 14.65
C GLY A 505 36.73 -2.42 15.23
N VAL A 506 36.73 -3.75 15.08
CA VAL A 506 37.86 -4.61 15.45
C VAL A 506 38.41 -5.30 14.22
N LEU A 507 39.63 -4.95 13.82
CA LEU A 507 40.35 -5.58 12.72
C LEU A 507 41.11 -6.81 13.25
N ILE A 508 40.85 -7.97 12.64
CA ILE A 508 41.56 -9.21 12.88
C ILE A 508 42.73 -9.30 11.90
N TRP A 509 43.94 -9.18 12.41
CA TRP A 509 45.16 -9.28 11.61
C TRP A 509 45.99 -10.48 12.04
N THR A 510 46.16 -11.43 11.13
CA THR A 510 46.86 -12.69 11.39
C THR A 510 48.26 -12.65 10.75
N SER A 511 49.24 -13.25 11.40
CA SER A 511 50.58 -13.48 10.84
C SER A 511 51.12 -14.83 11.31
N TYR A 512 51.95 -15.47 10.52
CA TYR A 512 52.53 -16.76 10.88
C TYR A 512 53.96 -16.90 10.36
N THR A 513 54.71 -17.79 11.00
CA THR A 513 56.01 -18.30 10.55
C THR A 513 55.88 -19.80 10.28
N GLY A 514 56.97 -20.52 10.02
CA GLY A 514 56.93 -21.98 10.00
C GLY A 514 56.57 -22.60 11.36
N THR A 515 56.72 -21.86 12.45
CA THR A 515 56.65 -22.36 13.83
C THR A 515 55.58 -21.70 14.70
N ASP A 516 54.92 -20.65 14.21
CA ASP A 516 54.08 -19.78 15.04
C ASP A 516 52.89 -19.24 14.26
N ILE A 517 51.77 -19.09 14.95
CA ILE A 517 50.60 -18.33 14.48
C ILE A 517 50.27 -17.24 15.50
N THR A 518 50.11 -16.01 15.01
CA THR A 518 49.78 -14.82 15.80
C THR A 518 48.49 -14.21 15.29
N VAL A 519 47.61 -13.85 16.22
CA VAL A 519 46.41 -13.06 15.96
C VAL A 519 46.56 -11.75 16.71
N THR A 520 46.59 -10.64 15.97
CA THR A 520 46.65 -9.28 16.50
C THR A 520 45.33 -8.58 16.18
N LEU A 521 44.70 -8.01 17.19
CA LEU A 521 43.47 -7.26 17.08
C LEU A 521 43.79 -5.77 17.15
N TYR A 522 43.36 -5.03 16.14
CA TYR A 522 43.47 -3.57 16.09
C TYR A 522 42.08 -2.94 16.30
N SER A 523 42.02 -1.87 17.08
CA SER A 523 40.79 -1.09 17.33
C SER A 523 41.15 0.29 17.90
N THR A 524 40.24 0.92 18.66
CA THR A 524 40.55 1.94 19.65
C THR A 524 40.37 1.31 21.03
N LYS A 525 41.31 1.52 21.95
CA LYS A 525 41.23 0.93 23.30
C LYS A 525 39.94 1.39 24.00
N TRP A 526 39.10 0.44 24.36
CA TRP A 526 37.79 0.68 25.01
C TRP A 526 37.67 -0.01 26.38
N VAL A 527 38.37 -1.13 26.54
CA VAL A 527 38.36 -1.97 27.73
C VAL A 527 39.74 -2.55 27.98
N GLU A 528 40.12 -2.66 29.24
CA GLU A 528 41.26 -3.46 29.69
C GLU A 528 40.76 -4.81 30.19
N ALA A 529 41.32 -5.90 29.67
CA ALA A 529 40.91 -7.24 30.07
C ALA A 529 42.11 -8.02 30.60
N THR A 530 41.96 -8.57 31.80
CA THR A 530 42.99 -9.37 32.47
C THR A 530 42.42 -10.70 32.93
N GLN A 531 43.24 -11.74 32.96
CA GLN A 531 42.86 -12.96 33.67
C GLN A 531 43.00 -12.70 35.17
N SER A 532 41.87 -12.61 35.87
CA SER A 532 41.83 -12.27 37.29
C SER A 532 41.89 -13.49 38.22
N ALA A 533 41.45 -14.66 37.74
CA ALA A 533 41.56 -15.91 38.51
C ALA A 533 41.51 -17.15 37.59
N GLN A 534 41.94 -18.29 38.12
CA GLN A 534 41.68 -19.60 37.55
C GLN A 534 41.47 -20.61 38.68
N PHE A 535 40.39 -21.38 38.59
CA PHE A 535 40.05 -22.42 39.55
C PHE A 535 40.12 -23.78 38.87
N LYS A 536 40.61 -24.79 39.59
CA LYS A 536 40.66 -26.18 39.14
C LYS A 536 40.00 -27.06 40.19
N LYS A 537 39.22 -28.04 39.74
CA LYS A 537 38.58 -29.03 40.60
C LYS A 537 38.61 -30.39 39.93
N THR A 538 38.98 -31.43 40.69
CA THR A 538 38.83 -32.82 40.24
C THR A 538 37.35 -33.22 40.27
N VAL A 539 36.87 -33.84 39.19
CA VAL A 539 35.49 -34.28 39.01
C VAL A 539 35.48 -35.75 38.58
N GLY A 540 34.60 -36.55 39.18
CA GLY A 540 34.42 -37.96 38.80
C GLY A 540 35.70 -38.79 38.86
N ALA A 541 35.91 -39.64 37.86
CA ALA A 541 37.01 -40.60 37.75
C ALA A 541 38.37 -39.97 37.35
N GLY A 542 38.70 -38.80 37.89
CA GLY A 542 39.98 -38.12 37.66
C GLY A 542 39.96 -37.03 36.58
N CYS A 543 38.78 -36.58 36.14
CA CYS A 543 38.67 -35.44 35.25
C CYS A 543 38.99 -34.12 35.96
N THR A 544 39.46 -33.13 35.22
CA THR A 544 39.75 -31.79 35.76
C THR A 544 38.80 -30.77 35.16
N SER A 545 37.91 -30.22 35.98
CA SER A 545 37.13 -29.03 35.64
C SER A 545 37.96 -27.79 35.91
N VAL A 546 38.00 -26.89 34.93
CA VAL A 546 38.70 -25.61 35.01
C VAL A 546 37.70 -24.48 34.77
N THR A 547 37.82 -23.41 35.56
CA THR A 547 37.12 -22.15 35.34
C THR A 547 38.12 -21.01 35.36
N THR A 548 38.28 -20.32 34.22
CA THR A 548 39.10 -19.13 34.08
C THR A 548 38.22 -17.88 34.19
N GLN A 549 38.62 -16.92 35.01
CA GLN A 549 37.95 -15.62 35.12
C GLN A 549 38.69 -14.55 34.34
N ARG A 550 37.92 -13.73 33.62
CA ARG A 550 38.39 -12.50 33.00
C ARG A 550 37.73 -11.32 33.69
N THR A 551 38.51 -10.37 34.17
CA THR A 551 37.97 -9.07 34.57
C THR A 551 38.17 -8.08 33.43
N ARG A 552 37.08 -7.43 33.01
CA ARG A 552 37.05 -6.33 32.04
C ARG A 552 36.82 -5.03 32.79
N THR A 553 37.74 -4.08 32.66
CA THR A 553 37.64 -2.73 33.22
C THR A 553 37.43 -1.76 32.07
N PHE A 554 36.28 -1.08 32.04
CA PHE A 554 35.91 -0.19 30.95
C PHE A 554 36.55 1.18 31.13
N ILE A 555 37.16 1.71 30.08
CA ILE A 555 37.99 2.92 30.17
C ILE A 555 37.15 4.18 30.42
N ALA A 556 35.91 4.20 29.95
CA ALA A 556 35.06 5.39 30.00
C ALA A 556 34.64 5.80 31.42
N ASP A 557 34.37 4.83 32.30
CA ASP A 557 33.77 5.04 33.62
C ASP A 557 34.40 4.17 34.73
N GLY A 558 35.36 3.31 34.39
CA GLY A 558 36.05 2.43 35.34
C GLY A 558 35.22 1.27 35.85
N HIS A 559 33.99 1.05 35.34
CA HIS A 559 33.20 -0.09 35.79
C HIS A 559 33.88 -1.41 35.42
N THR A 560 33.59 -2.46 36.18
CA THR A 560 34.16 -3.78 35.94
C THR A 560 33.09 -4.81 35.65
N ALA A 561 33.38 -5.73 34.74
CA ALA A 561 32.59 -6.92 34.47
C ALA A 561 33.47 -8.16 34.57
N VAL A 562 32.92 -9.26 35.08
CA VAL A 562 33.66 -10.53 35.23
C VAL A 562 33.02 -11.59 34.35
N ASP A 563 33.79 -12.12 33.42
CA ASP A 563 33.38 -13.26 32.59
C ASP A 563 34.01 -14.55 33.15
N ARG A 564 33.30 -15.67 32.98
CA ARG A 564 33.78 -17.00 33.38
C ARG A 564 33.79 -17.92 32.18
N PHE A 565 34.93 -18.58 31.95
CA PHE A 565 35.13 -19.57 30.91
C PHE A 565 35.42 -20.90 31.55
N SER A 566 34.57 -21.90 31.29
CA SER A 566 34.65 -23.19 31.98
C SER A 566 34.70 -24.34 30.99
N GLY A 567 35.44 -25.38 31.34
CA GLY A 567 35.47 -26.64 30.61
C GLY A 567 35.96 -27.77 31.50
N THR A 568 35.83 -29.00 31.00
CA THR A 568 36.24 -30.21 31.72
C THR A 568 37.15 -31.04 30.83
N TYR A 569 38.31 -31.40 31.37
CA TYR A 569 39.29 -32.25 30.71
C TYR A 569 39.26 -33.67 31.26
N VAL A 570 39.23 -34.67 30.38
CA VAL A 570 39.46 -36.07 30.73
C VAL A 570 40.98 -36.30 30.97
N PRO A 571 41.37 -37.32 31.76
CA PRO A 571 42.77 -37.57 32.08
C PRO A 571 43.61 -38.09 30.89
N GLY A 572 42.98 -38.55 29.80
CA GLY A 572 43.69 -39.06 28.63
C GLY A 572 42.76 -39.52 27.50
N GLU A 573 43.37 -40.01 26.42
CA GLU A 573 42.67 -40.55 25.26
C GLU A 573 41.76 -41.73 25.64
N GLY A 574 40.54 -41.76 25.11
CA GLY A 574 39.55 -42.80 25.41
C GLY A 574 38.96 -42.78 26.84
N ALA A 575 39.34 -41.83 27.69
CA ALA A 575 38.76 -41.67 29.03
C ALA A 575 37.44 -40.88 29.00
N HIS A 576 36.60 -41.10 30.01
CA HIS A 576 35.31 -40.44 30.18
C HIS A 576 35.15 -39.83 31.58
N CYS A 577 34.44 -38.71 31.61
CA CYS A 577 33.77 -38.18 32.80
C CYS A 577 32.27 -38.52 32.66
#